data_AF-A0A955AYL1-F1
#
_entry.id   AF-A0A955AYL1-F1
#
_cell.length_a   1.000
_cell.length_b   1.000
_cell.length_c   1.000
_cell.angle_alpha   90.00
_cell.angle_beta   90.00
_cell.angle_gamma   90.00
#
_symmetry.space_group_name_H-M   'P 1'
#
loop_
_entity.id
_entity.type
_entity.pdbx_description
1 polymer ?
#
loop_
_entity_poly.entity_id
_entity_poly.type
_entity_poly.pdbx_seq_one_letter_code
_entity_poly.pdbx_strand_id
1 'polypeptide(L)'
;MSDLVQLDGQQPHSEPTGQHVEQAVRERYSAASREREASLCCPVQYDGRYLAILPDELIERDYGCGDPSRYVREGDRVLDLGSGGGKICYIASQIVGSSGCVIGVDMNDDMLALARRHRQTIAERIGWDNVAFHKGRIQDLALDLERFEDWLAEHPIRDANGWLLAQQQADLMRRQTPMIADGSVDVVLSNCVLNLVSPGDRQMLFEELFRTLAPGGRAVISDIVCDEVVPQRLRDDPELWSGCISGAFVEDEFLNAFLVAAFEGIEIVSRQAEPWATIEGIEFRSMTVRAWKPVDDEPLDLNQAVVYRGPCTAVVDEDGNLIPRGERTAVSSVDARRFAREPYAEQLVLIEPHTPVDPATAEPFRGEHHGTRSLAEIKGQGFRLTSLPGDSCCGGSADGSSCC
;
A
#
# COMPACT_ATOMS: atom_id res chain seq x y z
N MET A 1 -19.51 -49.44 -50.31
CA MET A 1 -19.44 -47.99 -50.45
C MET A 1 -19.54 -47.45 -49.04
N SER A 2 -18.37 -47.25 -48.47
CA SER A 2 -18.13 -46.99 -47.05
C SER A 2 -17.60 -45.57 -47.00
N ASP A 3 -18.42 -44.62 -46.59
CA ASP A 3 -18.03 -43.21 -46.56
C ASP A 3 -17.30 -42.89 -45.25
N LEU A 4 -16.02 -42.62 -45.41
CA LEU A 4 -15.12 -42.01 -44.44
C LEU A 4 -15.50 -40.54 -44.28
N VAL A 5 -15.94 -40.16 -43.09
CA VAL A 5 -16.05 -38.75 -42.69
C VAL A 5 -14.66 -38.25 -42.32
N GLN A 6 -14.15 -37.29 -43.11
CA GLN A 6 -12.94 -36.53 -42.81
C GLN A 6 -13.17 -35.66 -41.57
N LEU A 7 -12.34 -35.86 -40.55
CA LEU A 7 -12.19 -34.93 -39.44
C LEU A 7 -11.24 -33.82 -39.91
N ASP A 8 -11.79 -32.62 -40.14
CA ASP A 8 -10.99 -31.42 -40.38
C ASP A 8 -10.24 -31.04 -39.10
N GLY A 9 -8.94 -30.83 -39.26
CA GLY A 9 -8.00 -30.53 -38.19
C GLY A 9 -8.25 -29.17 -37.57
N GLN A 10 -8.50 -29.15 -36.26
CA GLN A 10 -8.27 -27.96 -35.46
C GLN A 10 -6.79 -27.61 -35.53
N GLN A 11 -6.49 -26.40 -36.02
CA GLN A 11 -5.18 -25.81 -35.87
C GLN A 11 -4.85 -25.67 -34.38
N PRO A 12 -3.59 -25.91 -33.96
CA PRO A 12 -3.20 -25.71 -32.58
C PRO A 12 -3.29 -24.21 -32.27
N HIS A 13 -4.15 -23.84 -31.33
CA HIS A 13 -4.12 -22.52 -30.71
C HIS A 13 -2.75 -22.34 -30.06
N SER A 14 -1.94 -21.42 -30.59
CA SER A 14 -0.67 -21.02 -30.00
C SER A 14 -0.93 -20.39 -28.63
N GLU A 15 -0.25 -20.90 -27.60
CA GLU A 15 -0.25 -20.31 -26.26
C GLU A 15 0.16 -18.82 -26.33
N PRO A 16 -0.61 -17.89 -25.72
CA PRO A 16 -0.17 -16.51 -25.58
C PRO A 16 1.02 -16.49 -24.60
N THR A 17 2.19 -16.13 -25.10
CA THR A 17 3.36 -15.85 -24.25
C THR A 17 3.14 -14.53 -23.51
N GLY A 18 3.66 -14.38 -22.28
CA GLY A 18 3.47 -13.18 -21.45
C GLY A 18 3.82 -11.83 -22.11
N GLN A 19 4.59 -11.84 -23.20
CA GLN A 19 4.87 -10.67 -24.06
C GLN A 19 3.61 -10.11 -24.74
N HIS A 20 2.64 -10.95 -25.10
CA HIS A 20 1.38 -10.50 -25.72
C HIS A 20 0.50 -9.72 -24.74
N VAL A 21 0.59 -10.04 -23.45
CA VAL A 21 -0.24 -9.45 -22.41
C VAL A 21 0.25 -8.05 -22.02
N GLU A 22 1.55 -7.87 -21.77
CA GLU A 22 2.12 -6.55 -21.47
C GLU A 22 1.90 -5.55 -22.61
N GLN A 23 2.01 -6.01 -23.87
CA GLN A 23 1.72 -5.19 -25.03
C GLN A 23 0.23 -4.78 -25.10
N ALA A 24 -0.69 -5.70 -24.83
CA ALA A 24 -2.13 -5.41 -24.81
C ALA A 24 -2.50 -4.40 -23.71
N VAL A 25 -1.89 -4.51 -22.52
CA VAL A 25 -2.01 -3.50 -21.46
C VAL A 25 -1.54 -2.15 -21.98
N ARG A 26 -0.32 -2.05 -22.51
CA ARG A 26 0.22 -0.78 -23.02
C ARG A 26 -0.70 -0.14 -24.07
N GLU A 27 -1.15 -0.91 -25.05
CA GLU A 27 -2.02 -0.43 -26.13
C GLU A 27 -3.38 0.06 -25.61
N ARG A 28 -4.02 -0.71 -24.71
CA ARG A 28 -5.31 -0.35 -24.11
C ARG A 28 -5.21 0.95 -23.32
N TYR A 29 -4.20 1.09 -22.46
CA TYR A 29 -4.03 2.31 -21.67
C TYR A 29 -3.57 3.51 -22.51
N SER A 30 -2.76 3.30 -23.55
CA SER A 30 -2.47 4.36 -24.54
C SER A 30 -3.75 4.87 -25.24
N ALA A 31 -4.68 3.98 -25.60
CA ALA A 31 -5.99 4.40 -26.13
C ALA A 31 -6.83 5.13 -25.07
N ALA A 32 -6.85 4.61 -23.84
CA ALA A 32 -7.57 5.18 -22.71
C ALA A 32 -7.06 6.58 -22.27
N SER A 33 -5.81 6.92 -22.62
CA SER A 33 -5.25 8.26 -22.44
C SER A 33 -5.90 9.30 -23.38
N ARG A 34 -6.52 8.87 -24.47
CA ARG A 34 -7.13 9.73 -25.50
C ARG A 34 -8.64 9.79 -25.34
N GLU A 35 -9.28 8.63 -25.17
CA GLU A 35 -10.73 8.47 -25.04
C GLU A 35 -11.08 7.68 -23.77
N ARG A 36 -12.27 7.96 -23.19
CA ARG A 36 -12.71 7.34 -21.94
C ARG A 36 -13.11 5.88 -22.14
N GLU A 37 -12.53 4.98 -21.36
CA GLU A 37 -12.85 3.54 -21.35
C GLU A 37 -13.70 3.13 -20.13
N ALA A 38 -15.02 3.03 -20.30
CA ALA A 38 -15.96 2.78 -19.20
C ALA A 38 -15.80 1.40 -18.53
N SER A 39 -15.23 0.42 -19.23
CA SER A 39 -15.04 -0.95 -18.73
C SER A 39 -13.91 -1.09 -17.69
N LEU A 40 -13.07 -0.07 -17.53
CA LEU A 40 -11.93 -0.05 -16.62
C LEU A 40 -12.25 0.59 -15.26
N CYS A 41 -13.42 1.22 -15.09
CA CYS A 41 -13.74 1.99 -13.89
C CYS A 41 -14.72 1.24 -12.99
N CYS A 42 -14.36 1.03 -11.71
CA CYS A 42 -15.38 0.87 -10.68
C CYS A 42 -15.90 2.25 -10.25
N PRO A 43 -17.15 2.37 -9.76
CA PRO A 43 -17.65 3.64 -9.23
C PRO A 43 -16.88 4.03 -7.95
N VAL A 44 -16.00 5.04 -8.05
CA VAL A 44 -15.26 5.60 -6.91
C VAL A 44 -15.74 7.01 -6.59
N GLN A 45 -15.94 7.32 -5.31
CA GLN A 45 -16.29 8.66 -4.84
C GLN A 45 -15.08 9.34 -4.19
N TYR A 46 -14.43 10.22 -4.94
CA TYR A 46 -13.42 11.14 -4.41
C TYR A 46 -14.07 12.34 -3.73
N ASP A 47 -13.33 12.99 -2.82
CA ASP A 47 -13.77 14.26 -2.25
C ASP A 47 -13.84 15.34 -3.34
N GLY A 48 -15.04 15.90 -3.54
CA GLY A 48 -15.30 16.90 -4.58
C GLY A 48 -14.47 18.17 -4.44
N ARG A 49 -13.93 18.47 -3.24
CA ARG A 49 -13.03 19.60 -3.03
C ARG A 49 -11.74 19.48 -3.85
N TYR A 50 -11.15 18.28 -3.89
CA TYR A 50 -9.91 18.05 -4.63
C TYR A 50 -10.14 17.95 -6.14
N LEU A 51 -11.31 17.45 -6.55
CA LEU A 51 -11.70 17.37 -7.96
C LEU A 51 -11.93 18.74 -8.58
N ALA A 52 -12.44 19.72 -7.82
CA ALA A 52 -12.76 21.06 -8.35
C ALA A 52 -11.57 21.82 -8.94
N ILE A 53 -10.34 21.45 -8.54
CA ILE A 53 -9.10 22.07 -9.03
C ILE A 53 -8.61 21.40 -10.32
N LEU A 54 -8.93 20.12 -10.52
CA LEU A 54 -8.44 19.32 -11.63
C LEU A 54 -9.15 19.66 -12.94
N PRO A 55 -8.45 19.60 -14.08
CA PRO A 55 -9.09 19.62 -15.39
C PRO A 55 -10.04 18.43 -15.58
N ASP A 56 -11.19 18.66 -16.22
CA ASP A 56 -12.19 17.61 -16.53
C ASP A 56 -11.54 16.41 -17.26
N GLU A 57 -10.59 16.69 -18.16
CA GLU A 57 -9.83 15.69 -18.90
C GLU A 57 -9.13 14.66 -17.98
N LEU A 58 -8.61 15.08 -16.82
CA LEU A 58 -7.99 14.17 -15.86
C LEU A 58 -9.03 13.43 -15.01
N ILE A 59 -10.16 14.05 -14.74
CA ILE A 59 -11.24 13.44 -13.94
C ILE A 59 -11.89 12.30 -14.73
N GLU A 60 -12.11 12.50 -16.03
CA GLU A 60 -12.75 11.56 -16.93
C GLU A 60 -11.86 10.38 -17.33
N ARG A 61 -10.52 10.53 -17.22
CA ARG A 61 -9.51 9.52 -17.59
C ARG A 61 -8.91 8.82 -16.37
N ASP A 62 -9.74 8.58 -15.36
CA ASP A 62 -9.36 7.88 -14.14
C ASP A 62 -9.90 6.45 -14.12
N TYR A 63 -8.99 5.49 -14.08
CA TYR A 63 -9.25 4.07 -14.20
C TYR A 63 -8.85 3.39 -12.90
N GLY A 64 -9.70 3.55 -11.88
CA GLY A 64 -9.44 3.10 -10.53
C GLY A 64 -10.62 2.35 -9.91
N CYS A 65 -10.33 1.61 -8.83
CA CYS A 65 -11.30 0.85 -8.07
C CYS A 65 -11.50 1.34 -6.63
N GLY A 66 -10.65 2.25 -6.16
CA GLY A 66 -10.77 2.89 -4.84
C GLY A 66 -10.19 4.30 -4.82
N ASP A 67 -10.19 4.92 -3.63
CA ASP A 67 -9.58 6.22 -3.37
C ASP A 67 -8.55 6.10 -2.24
N PRO A 68 -7.31 5.66 -2.55
CA PRO A 68 -6.27 5.51 -1.54
C PRO A 68 -5.75 6.87 -1.03
N SER A 69 -6.06 7.97 -1.72
CA SER A 69 -5.60 9.31 -1.34
C SER A 69 -6.14 9.79 0.02
N ARG A 70 -7.27 9.21 0.48
CA ARG A 70 -7.88 9.48 1.80
C ARG A 70 -6.95 9.18 2.97
N TYR A 71 -5.96 8.33 2.74
CA TYR A 71 -5.01 7.92 3.76
C TYR A 71 -3.70 8.69 3.69
N VAL A 72 -3.59 9.71 2.82
CA VAL A 72 -2.45 10.65 2.76
C VAL A 72 -2.60 11.70 3.86
N ARG A 73 -1.47 12.16 4.40
CA ARG A 73 -1.38 13.17 5.45
C ARG A 73 -0.59 14.38 5.00
N GLU A 74 -0.83 15.52 5.66
CA GLU A 74 -0.04 16.74 5.48
C GLU A 74 1.45 16.44 5.70
N GLY A 75 2.30 16.93 4.80
CA GLY A 75 3.75 16.76 4.85
C GLY A 75 4.28 15.41 4.37
N ASP A 76 3.43 14.43 3.99
CA ASP A 76 3.92 13.16 3.48
C ASP A 76 4.74 13.32 2.20
N ARG A 77 5.75 12.46 2.04
CA ARG A 77 6.37 12.13 0.76
C ARG A 77 5.63 10.93 0.17
N VAL A 78 4.84 11.16 -0.87
CA VAL A 78 3.93 10.18 -1.47
C VAL A 78 4.54 9.56 -2.71
N LEU A 79 4.46 8.25 -2.85
CA LEU A 79 4.71 7.52 -4.10
C LEU A 79 3.41 6.93 -4.63
N ASP A 80 3.05 7.22 -5.87
CA ASP A 80 1.87 6.70 -6.56
C ASP A 80 2.30 5.73 -7.68
N LEU A 81 1.93 4.46 -7.53
CA LEU A 81 2.30 3.40 -8.46
C LEU A 81 1.25 3.27 -9.57
N GLY A 82 1.70 3.30 -10.83
CA GLY A 82 0.80 3.31 -11.98
C GLY A 82 -0.01 4.61 -12.04
N SER A 83 0.69 5.74 -11.91
CA SER A 83 0.06 7.05 -11.72
C SER A 83 -0.85 7.51 -12.87
N GLY A 84 -0.77 6.88 -14.04
CA GLY A 84 -1.60 7.18 -15.20
C GLY A 84 -1.51 8.66 -15.60
N GLY A 85 -2.67 9.30 -15.80
CA GLY A 85 -2.76 10.75 -16.04
C GLY A 85 -2.44 11.62 -14.82
N GLY A 86 -2.11 11.04 -13.66
CA GLY A 86 -1.66 11.75 -12.47
C GLY A 86 -2.78 12.25 -11.55
N LYS A 87 -4.02 11.78 -11.69
CA LYS A 87 -5.15 12.27 -10.88
C LYS A 87 -4.90 12.09 -9.38
N ILE A 88 -4.51 10.89 -8.93
CA ILE A 88 -4.19 10.63 -7.53
C ILE A 88 -3.01 11.49 -7.09
N CYS A 89 -1.97 11.61 -7.92
CA CYS A 89 -0.84 12.47 -7.64
C CYS A 89 -1.26 13.93 -7.36
N TYR A 90 -2.16 14.49 -8.16
CA TYR A 90 -2.64 15.86 -7.99
C TYR A 90 -3.64 16.02 -6.84
N ILE A 91 -4.40 14.99 -6.50
CA ILE A 91 -5.21 14.98 -5.26
C ILE A 91 -4.27 14.95 -4.05
N ALA A 92 -3.29 14.05 -4.04
CA ALA A 92 -2.31 13.93 -2.97
C ALA A 92 -1.51 15.22 -2.78
N SER A 93 -1.13 15.92 -3.86
CA SER A 93 -0.42 17.21 -3.80
C SER A 93 -1.18 18.27 -2.99
N GLN A 94 -2.52 18.25 -3.06
CA GLN A 94 -3.38 19.16 -2.27
C GLN A 94 -3.43 18.75 -0.80
N ILE A 95 -3.39 17.45 -0.49
CA ILE A 95 -3.45 16.91 0.87
C ILE A 95 -2.12 17.12 1.60
N VAL A 96 -0.99 16.84 0.95
CA VAL A 96 0.34 16.94 1.57
C VAL A 96 0.78 18.39 1.80
N GLY A 97 0.18 19.35 1.09
CA GLY A 97 0.55 20.76 1.19
C GLY A 97 1.94 21.06 0.62
N SER A 98 2.38 22.31 0.76
CA SER A 98 3.68 22.76 0.23
C SER A 98 4.91 22.14 0.91
N SER A 99 4.73 21.51 2.07
CA SER A 99 5.81 20.85 2.83
C SER A 99 6.05 19.39 2.43
N GLY A 100 5.06 18.75 1.78
CA GLY A 100 5.20 17.38 1.27
C GLY A 100 5.55 17.35 -0.21
N CYS A 101 5.68 16.15 -0.76
CA CYS A 101 5.92 15.94 -2.18
C CYS A 101 5.21 14.68 -2.68
N VAL A 102 5.01 14.61 -4.00
CA VAL A 102 4.34 13.48 -4.65
C VAL A 102 5.14 13.03 -5.86
N ILE A 103 5.36 11.74 -5.95
CA ILE A 103 6.07 11.09 -7.05
C ILE A 103 5.13 10.09 -7.69
N GLY A 104 4.78 10.30 -8.97
CA GLY A 104 4.05 9.32 -9.78
C GLY A 104 5.02 8.48 -10.61
N VAL A 105 4.84 7.17 -10.62
CA VAL A 105 5.57 6.25 -11.51
C VAL A 105 4.58 5.59 -12.46
N ASP A 106 4.88 5.64 -13.76
CA ASP A 106 4.13 4.91 -14.78
C ASP A 106 5.08 4.42 -15.88
N MET A 107 4.66 3.43 -16.66
CA MET A 107 5.46 2.90 -17.77
C MET A 107 4.97 3.43 -19.13
N ASN A 108 3.74 3.94 -19.21
CA ASN A 108 3.10 4.36 -20.44
C ASN A 108 3.43 5.83 -20.77
N ASP A 109 4.10 6.04 -21.91
CA ASP A 109 4.53 7.36 -22.37
C ASP A 109 3.36 8.34 -22.61
N ASP A 110 2.23 7.87 -23.14
CA ASP A 110 1.06 8.71 -23.41
C ASP A 110 0.43 9.20 -22.09
N MET A 111 0.34 8.32 -21.08
CA MET A 111 -0.15 8.66 -19.75
C MET A 111 0.77 9.65 -19.03
N LEU A 112 2.08 9.42 -19.05
CA LEU A 112 3.06 10.35 -18.49
C LEU A 112 3.02 11.71 -19.20
N ALA A 113 2.84 11.73 -20.52
CA ALA A 113 2.69 12.97 -21.28
C ALA A 113 1.42 13.73 -20.87
N LEU A 114 0.30 13.02 -20.66
CA LEU A 114 -0.93 13.60 -20.14
C LEU A 114 -0.75 14.18 -18.74
N ALA A 115 -0.11 13.42 -17.84
CA ALA A 115 0.17 13.85 -16.47
C ALA A 115 1.04 15.11 -16.46
N ARG A 116 2.20 15.08 -17.11
CA ARG A 116 3.17 16.18 -17.15
C ARG A 116 2.61 17.45 -17.79
N ARG A 117 1.71 17.35 -18.78
CA ARG A 117 1.08 18.49 -19.47
C ARG A 117 0.32 19.41 -18.51
N HIS A 118 -0.40 18.84 -17.54
CA HIS A 118 -1.26 19.61 -16.63
C HIS A 118 -0.54 20.11 -15.37
N ARG A 119 0.69 19.64 -15.11
CA ARG A 119 1.44 19.92 -13.87
C ARG A 119 1.54 21.40 -13.55
N GLN A 120 2.00 22.21 -14.51
CA GLN A 120 2.20 23.64 -14.29
C GLN A 120 0.89 24.36 -13.98
N THR A 121 -0.17 24.09 -14.75
CA THR A 121 -1.49 24.72 -14.56
C THR A 121 -2.11 24.34 -13.22
N ILE A 122 -1.94 23.09 -12.80
CA ILE A 122 -2.43 22.62 -11.50
C ILE A 122 -1.61 23.25 -10.37
N ALA A 123 -0.28 23.30 -10.50
CA ALA A 123 0.60 23.93 -9.52
C ALA A 123 0.25 25.41 -9.28
N GLU A 124 -0.07 26.16 -10.34
CA GLU A 124 -0.53 27.55 -10.26
C GLU A 124 -1.88 27.70 -9.53
N ARG A 125 -2.80 26.73 -9.70
CA ARG A 125 -4.10 26.72 -9.01
C ARG A 125 -3.99 26.34 -7.54
N ILE A 126 -3.11 25.39 -7.22
CA ILE A 126 -2.90 24.89 -5.86
C ILE A 126 -2.02 25.87 -5.06
N GLY A 127 -1.02 26.48 -5.70
CA GLY A 127 -0.08 27.41 -5.07
C GLY A 127 1.32 26.84 -4.79
N TRP A 128 1.61 25.60 -5.22
CA TRP A 128 2.93 24.97 -5.12
C TRP A 128 3.14 23.93 -6.22
N ASP A 129 4.40 23.66 -6.56
CA ASP A 129 4.82 22.66 -7.55
C ASP A 129 5.66 21.58 -6.87
N ASN A 130 5.00 20.55 -6.35
CA ASN A 130 5.62 19.46 -5.59
C ASN A 130 5.33 18.06 -6.16
N VAL A 131 4.96 17.98 -7.45
CA VAL A 131 4.66 16.72 -8.14
C VAL A 131 5.72 16.40 -9.18
N ALA A 132 6.28 15.20 -9.13
CA ALA A 132 7.21 14.66 -10.12
C ALA A 132 6.65 13.37 -10.73
N PHE A 133 6.96 13.12 -12.01
CA PHE A 133 6.54 11.91 -12.72
C PHE A 133 7.75 11.23 -13.36
N HIS A 134 7.93 9.94 -13.09
CA HIS A 134 9.03 9.14 -13.60
C HIS A 134 8.53 7.97 -14.44
N LYS A 135 9.32 7.62 -15.46
CA LYS A 135 9.10 6.43 -16.28
C LYS A 135 9.77 5.23 -15.64
N GLY A 136 9.00 4.22 -15.25
CA GLY A 136 9.51 3.05 -14.55
C GLY A 136 8.52 1.89 -14.51
N ARG A 137 9.02 0.69 -14.17
CA ARG A 137 8.18 -0.46 -13.84
C ARG A 137 7.91 -0.44 -12.33
N ILE A 138 6.68 -0.71 -11.91
CA ILE A 138 6.33 -0.65 -10.48
C ILE A 138 6.97 -1.78 -9.65
N GLN A 139 7.38 -2.87 -10.31
CA GLN A 139 8.20 -3.92 -9.72
C GLN A 139 9.71 -3.63 -9.71
N ASP A 140 10.18 -2.52 -10.29
CA ASP A 140 11.58 -2.08 -10.26
C ASP A 140 11.63 -0.56 -10.14
N LEU A 141 11.42 -0.07 -8.92
CA LEU A 141 11.43 1.35 -8.58
C LEU A 141 12.85 1.89 -8.43
N ALA A 142 13.88 1.08 -8.68
CA ALA A 142 15.27 1.50 -8.68
C ALA A 142 15.74 1.97 -10.06
N LEU A 143 15.32 1.33 -11.16
CA LEU A 143 15.73 1.74 -12.50
C LEU A 143 14.82 2.83 -13.07
N ASP A 144 15.38 4.03 -13.29
CA ASP A 144 14.72 5.10 -14.05
C ASP A 144 14.84 4.81 -15.55
N LEU A 145 13.74 4.45 -16.20
CA LEU A 145 13.75 4.04 -17.60
C LEU A 145 13.99 5.21 -18.55
N GLU A 146 13.59 6.43 -18.19
CA GLU A 146 13.84 7.62 -19.03
C GLU A 146 15.35 7.90 -19.07
N ARG A 147 16.04 7.84 -17.91
CA ARG A 147 17.51 7.97 -17.86
C ARG A 147 18.24 6.82 -18.55
N PHE A 148 17.68 5.61 -18.46
CA PHE A 148 18.28 4.46 -19.14
C PHE A 148 18.12 4.55 -20.66
N GLU A 149 16.98 5.05 -21.14
CA GLU A 149 16.74 5.35 -22.56
C GLU A 149 17.72 6.40 -23.10
N ASP A 150 17.99 7.47 -22.33
CA ASP A 150 19.01 8.47 -22.68
C ASP A 150 20.40 7.82 -22.84
N TRP A 151 20.77 6.93 -21.92
CA TRP A 151 22.04 6.21 -22.00
C TRP A 151 22.10 5.26 -23.21
N LEU A 152 20.99 4.57 -23.52
CA LEU A 152 20.88 3.67 -24.67
C LEU A 152 20.96 4.42 -26.01
N ALA A 153 20.50 5.67 -26.08
CA ALA A 153 20.63 6.51 -27.26
C ALA A 153 22.11 6.78 -27.62
N GLU A 154 22.97 6.90 -26.60
CA GLU A 154 24.42 7.05 -26.75
C GLU A 154 25.14 5.70 -26.94
N HIS A 155 24.56 4.60 -26.43
CA HIS A 155 25.15 3.25 -26.40
C HIS A 155 24.23 2.18 -27.03
N PRO A 156 23.99 2.22 -28.35
CA PRO A 156 23.04 1.32 -28.99
C PRO A 156 23.48 -0.15 -28.90
N ILE A 157 22.56 -1.02 -28.46
CA ILE A 157 22.78 -2.46 -28.40
C ILE A 157 22.73 -3.04 -29.81
N ARG A 158 23.86 -3.57 -30.29
CA ARG A 158 23.98 -4.18 -31.65
C ARG A 158 24.40 -5.64 -31.62
N ASP A 159 24.89 -6.11 -30.49
CA ASP A 159 25.37 -7.46 -30.27
C ASP A 159 25.23 -7.86 -28.79
N ALA A 160 25.63 -9.09 -28.48
CA ALA A 160 25.56 -9.63 -27.12
C ALA A 160 26.42 -8.85 -26.11
N ASN A 161 27.55 -8.26 -26.54
CA ASN A 161 28.41 -7.48 -25.65
C ASN A 161 27.76 -6.14 -25.29
N GLY A 162 27.11 -5.48 -26.26
CA GLY A 162 26.30 -4.29 -26.00
C GLY A 162 25.16 -4.58 -25.03
N TRP A 163 24.52 -5.75 -25.15
CA TRP A 163 23.47 -6.17 -24.21
C TRP A 163 24.00 -6.41 -22.79
N LEU A 164 25.18 -7.02 -22.65
CA LEU A 164 25.85 -7.20 -21.35
C LEU A 164 26.24 -5.85 -20.73
N LEU A 165 26.76 -4.92 -21.53
CA LEU A 165 27.08 -3.56 -21.07
C LEU A 165 25.84 -2.83 -20.58
N ALA A 166 24.72 -2.94 -21.31
CA ALA A 166 23.45 -2.32 -20.93
C ALA A 166 22.91 -2.86 -19.60
N GLN A 167 22.99 -4.17 -19.36
CA GLN A 167 22.63 -4.75 -18.05
C GLN A 167 23.53 -4.25 -16.93
N GLN A 168 24.85 -4.25 -17.15
CA GLN A 168 25.78 -3.73 -16.15
C GLN A 168 25.47 -2.27 -15.81
N GLN A 169 25.15 -1.46 -16.82
CA GLN A 169 24.77 -0.07 -16.62
C GLN A 169 23.46 0.07 -15.84
N ALA A 170 22.43 -0.71 -16.20
CA ALA A 170 21.17 -0.71 -15.47
C ALA A 170 21.38 -1.07 -13.99
N ASP A 171 22.19 -2.09 -13.70
CA ASP A 171 22.52 -2.49 -12.33
C ASP A 171 23.34 -1.42 -11.58
N LEU A 172 24.20 -0.69 -12.28
CA LEU A 172 24.90 0.46 -11.70
C LEU A 172 23.91 1.59 -11.36
N MET A 173 22.98 1.92 -12.26
CA MET A 173 21.96 2.93 -12.04
C MET A 173 21.06 2.58 -10.85
N ARG A 174 20.58 1.33 -10.75
CA ARG A 174 19.79 0.85 -9.61
C ARG A 174 20.50 1.07 -8.26
N ARG A 175 21.80 0.82 -8.21
CA ARG A 175 22.59 0.90 -6.96
C ARG A 175 23.07 2.30 -6.62
N GLN A 176 23.47 3.09 -7.63
CA GLN A 176 24.15 4.38 -7.41
C GLN A 176 23.21 5.57 -7.49
N THR A 177 22.19 5.49 -8.35
CA THR A 177 21.25 6.58 -8.63
C THR A 177 19.84 6.02 -8.80
N PRO A 178 19.28 5.36 -7.76
CA PRO A 178 17.96 4.78 -7.87
C PRO A 178 16.92 5.85 -8.21
N MET A 179 15.92 5.49 -9.01
CA MET A 179 14.77 6.34 -9.31
C MET A 179 14.05 6.73 -8.02
N ILE A 180 13.71 5.74 -7.19
CA ILE A 180 13.20 5.91 -5.84
C ILE A 180 14.19 5.29 -4.84
N ALA A 181 14.72 6.11 -3.94
CA ALA A 181 15.69 5.69 -2.95
C ALA A 181 15.06 4.86 -1.82
N ASP A 182 15.88 4.07 -1.14
CA ASP A 182 15.48 3.31 0.05
C ASP A 182 15.00 4.26 1.16
N GLY A 183 13.91 3.92 1.85
CA GLY A 183 13.44 4.71 2.99
C GLY A 183 13.04 6.15 2.67
N SER A 184 12.74 6.46 1.40
CA SER A 184 12.59 7.83 0.91
C SER A 184 11.16 8.34 0.88
N VAL A 185 10.16 7.48 1.07
CA VAL A 185 8.74 7.87 1.02
C VAL A 185 7.99 7.45 2.29
N ASP A 186 7.00 8.23 2.68
CA ASP A 186 6.23 8.01 3.91
C ASP A 186 4.94 7.21 3.63
N VAL A 187 4.42 7.31 2.40
CA VAL A 187 3.27 6.56 1.95
C VAL A 187 3.40 6.13 0.49
N VAL A 188 3.08 4.86 0.23
CA VAL A 188 2.93 4.32 -1.13
C VAL A 188 1.45 4.12 -1.41
N LEU A 189 0.96 4.66 -2.52
CA LEU A 189 -0.39 4.52 -3.02
C LEU A 189 -0.38 3.68 -4.29
N SER A 190 -1.48 2.98 -4.52
CA SER A 190 -1.77 2.36 -5.81
C SER A 190 -3.27 2.18 -5.97
N ASN A 191 -3.75 2.32 -7.20
CA ASN A 191 -5.14 2.11 -7.56
C ASN A 191 -5.24 1.22 -8.81
N CYS A 192 -5.56 -0.04 -8.61
CA CYS A 192 -5.92 -0.99 -9.67
C CYS A 192 -4.80 -1.34 -10.67
N VAL A 193 -3.52 -1.31 -10.26
CA VAL A 193 -2.39 -1.61 -11.17
C VAL A 193 -1.53 -2.80 -10.75
N LEU A 194 -1.63 -3.33 -9.52
CA LEU A 194 -0.78 -4.46 -9.12
C LEU A 194 -1.18 -5.73 -9.86
N ASN A 195 -2.47 -5.88 -10.19
CA ASN A 195 -2.99 -7.00 -10.98
C ASN A 195 -2.38 -7.10 -12.39
N LEU A 196 -1.80 -6.02 -12.90
CA LEU A 196 -1.15 -6.00 -14.22
C LEU A 196 0.29 -6.54 -14.17
N VAL A 197 0.86 -6.71 -12.97
CA VAL A 197 2.20 -7.26 -12.77
C VAL A 197 2.17 -8.77 -12.96
N SER A 198 3.10 -9.27 -13.77
CA SER A 198 3.23 -10.70 -14.02
C SER A 198 3.42 -11.48 -12.70
N PRO A 199 2.87 -12.70 -12.55
CA PRO A 199 2.96 -13.42 -11.29
C PRO A 199 4.40 -13.67 -10.80
N GLY A 200 5.35 -13.83 -11.74
CA GLY A 200 6.76 -14.01 -11.43
C GLY A 200 7.46 -12.77 -10.86
N ASP A 201 6.92 -11.57 -11.10
CA ASP A 201 7.48 -10.30 -10.63
C ASP A 201 6.78 -9.78 -9.36
N ARG A 202 5.71 -10.44 -8.88
CA ARG A 202 4.92 -9.96 -7.72
C ARG A 202 5.74 -9.88 -6.45
N GLN A 203 6.61 -10.85 -6.20
CA GLN A 203 7.47 -10.81 -5.02
C GLN A 203 8.36 -9.55 -5.04
N MET A 204 8.99 -9.28 -6.18
CA MET A 204 9.83 -8.10 -6.38
C MET A 204 9.04 -6.80 -6.20
N LEU A 205 7.79 -6.74 -6.66
CA LEU A 205 6.89 -5.62 -6.42
C LEU A 205 6.73 -5.31 -4.93
N PHE A 206 6.35 -6.28 -4.10
CA PHE A 206 6.18 -6.04 -2.66
C PHE A 206 7.51 -5.73 -1.95
N GLU A 207 8.62 -6.32 -2.39
CA GLU A 207 9.96 -5.97 -1.91
C GLU A 207 10.32 -4.51 -2.23
N GLU A 208 9.97 -4.00 -3.41
CA GLU A 208 10.18 -2.60 -3.80
C GLU A 208 9.27 -1.63 -3.02
N LEU A 209 8.00 -1.99 -2.78
CA LEU A 209 7.12 -1.24 -1.87
C LEU A 209 7.77 -1.11 -0.49
N PHE A 210 8.25 -2.23 0.06
CA PHE A 210 8.90 -2.25 1.37
C PHE A 210 10.20 -1.45 1.38
N ARG A 211 11.06 -1.61 0.37
CA ARG A 211 12.36 -0.94 0.26
C ARG A 211 12.20 0.58 0.26
N THR A 212 11.29 1.10 -0.55
CA THR A 212 11.11 2.54 -0.75
C THR A 212 10.50 3.25 0.46
N LEU A 213 9.65 2.57 1.24
CA LEU A 213 9.06 3.13 2.46
C LEU A 213 10.11 3.42 3.54
N ALA A 214 10.00 4.59 4.16
CA ALA A 214 10.69 4.93 5.39
C ALA A 214 10.21 4.03 6.55
N PRO A 215 11.03 3.76 7.58
CA PRO A 215 10.57 3.07 8.78
C PRO A 215 9.34 3.76 9.39
N GLY A 216 8.27 3.01 9.66
CA GLY A 216 6.97 3.53 10.09
C GLY A 216 6.09 4.13 8.96
N GLY A 217 6.58 4.13 7.73
CA GLY A 217 5.80 4.47 6.54
C GLY A 217 4.75 3.41 6.23
N ARG A 218 3.79 3.74 5.36
CA ARG A 218 2.63 2.87 5.08
C ARG A 218 2.36 2.66 3.59
N ALA A 219 1.97 1.45 3.21
CA ALA A 219 1.39 1.16 1.91
C ALA A 219 -0.14 1.23 2.02
N VAL A 220 -0.79 1.84 1.03
CA VAL A 220 -2.25 1.94 0.91
C VAL A 220 -2.63 1.57 -0.52
N ILE A 221 -3.11 0.35 -0.70
CA ILE A 221 -3.29 -0.24 -2.02
C ILE A 221 -4.77 -0.57 -2.21
N SER A 222 -5.40 0.08 -3.19
CA SER A 222 -6.74 -0.27 -3.68
C SER A 222 -6.59 -1.13 -4.93
N ASP A 223 -7.11 -2.36 -4.93
CA ASP A 223 -7.07 -3.23 -6.12
C ASP A 223 -8.32 -4.13 -6.22
N ILE A 224 -8.47 -4.81 -7.34
CA ILE A 224 -9.48 -5.87 -7.52
C ILE A 224 -8.93 -7.19 -6.97
N VAL A 225 -9.71 -7.86 -6.14
CA VAL A 225 -9.42 -9.19 -5.61
C VAL A 225 -10.51 -10.18 -6.00
N CYS A 226 -10.18 -11.47 -5.97
CA CYS A 226 -11.11 -12.56 -6.25
C CYS A 226 -11.21 -13.54 -5.08
N ASP A 227 -12.31 -14.27 -5.02
CA ASP A 227 -12.59 -15.29 -4.00
C ASP A 227 -11.96 -16.66 -4.31
N GLU A 228 -11.63 -16.91 -5.58
CA GLU A 228 -11.02 -18.16 -6.06
C GLU A 228 -9.82 -17.92 -6.99
N VAL A 229 -8.94 -18.92 -7.11
CA VAL A 229 -7.79 -18.86 -8.02
C VAL A 229 -8.27 -18.78 -9.47
N VAL A 230 -7.86 -17.72 -10.18
CA VAL A 230 -8.19 -17.54 -11.60
C VAL A 230 -7.49 -18.61 -12.46
N PRO A 231 -8.24 -19.43 -13.23
CA PRO A 231 -7.67 -20.46 -14.11
C PRO A 231 -6.75 -19.87 -15.19
N GLN A 232 -5.70 -20.61 -15.57
CA GLN A 232 -4.69 -20.14 -16.54
C GLN A 232 -5.31 -19.61 -17.85
N ARG A 233 -6.31 -20.31 -18.39
CA ARG A 233 -7.03 -19.89 -19.60
C ARG A 233 -7.67 -18.49 -19.53
N LEU A 234 -8.07 -18.02 -18.34
CA LEU A 234 -8.56 -16.63 -18.16
C LEU A 234 -7.40 -15.65 -18.00
N ARG A 235 -6.30 -16.09 -17.38
CA ARG A 235 -5.07 -15.27 -17.27
C ARG A 235 -4.42 -15.01 -18.62
N ASP A 236 -4.53 -15.97 -19.53
CA ASP A 236 -4.02 -15.86 -20.89
C ASP A 236 -4.92 -15.01 -21.81
N ASP A 237 -6.10 -14.61 -21.35
CA ASP A 237 -7.01 -13.71 -22.07
C ASP A 237 -6.54 -12.24 -21.94
N PRO A 238 -6.09 -11.59 -23.03
CA PRO A 238 -5.55 -10.23 -22.96
C PRO A 238 -6.60 -9.16 -22.58
N GLU A 239 -7.88 -9.38 -22.90
CA GLU A 239 -8.95 -8.42 -22.58
C GLU A 239 -9.29 -8.46 -21.10
N LEU A 240 -9.35 -9.67 -20.51
CA LEU A 240 -9.55 -9.85 -19.07
C LEU A 240 -8.35 -9.41 -18.25
N TRP A 241 -7.13 -9.64 -18.76
CA TRP A 241 -5.92 -9.22 -18.07
C TRP A 241 -5.80 -7.71 -18.02
N SER A 242 -5.95 -7.04 -19.17
CA SER A 242 -5.85 -5.58 -19.26
C SER A 242 -6.99 -4.85 -18.54
N GLY A 243 -8.08 -5.55 -18.22
CA GLY A 243 -9.15 -5.08 -17.34
C GLY A 243 -8.89 -5.25 -15.84
N CYS A 244 -7.70 -5.68 -15.44
CA CYS A 244 -7.30 -5.97 -14.05
C CYS A 244 -8.11 -7.10 -13.39
N ILE A 245 -8.76 -7.95 -14.19
CA ILE A 245 -9.62 -9.03 -13.70
C ILE A 245 -8.82 -10.33 -13.57
N SER A 246 -8.27 -10.84 -14.67
CA SER A 246 -7.64 -12.16 -14.63
C SER A 246 -6.29 -12.20 -13.91
N GLY A 247 -5.69 -11.03 -13.70
CA GLY A 247 -4.52 -10.85 -12.84
C GLY A 247 -4.85 -10.64 -11.36
N ALA A 248 -6.12 -10.70 -10.94
CA ALA A 248 -6.49 -10.46 -9.54
C ALA A 248 -5.79 -11.43 -8.57
N PHE A 249 -5.45 -10.92 -7.39
CA PHE A 249 -5.04 -11.75 -6.26
C PHE A 249 -6.26 -12.40 -5.62
N VAL A 250 -6.10 -13.61 -5.11
CA VAL A 250 -7.05 -14.17 -4.14
C VAL A 250 -6.99 -13.30 -2.86
N GLU A 251 -8.13 -13.05 -2.22
CA GLU A 251 -8.22 -12.05 -1.13
C GLU A 251 -7.20 -12.29 0.00
N ASP A 252 -7.01 -13.53 0.42
CA ASP A 252 -6.07 -13.91 1.49
C ASP A 252 -4.61 -13.89 1.01
N GLU A 253 -4.34 -14.35 -0.22
CA GLU A 253 -3.02 -14.24 -0.86
C GLU A 253 -2.54 -12.79 -0.97
N PHE A 254 -3.46 -11.85 -1.22
CA PHE A 254 -3.13 -10.43 -1.29
C PHE A 254 -2.63 -9.89 0.04
N LEU A 255 -3.31 -10.22 1.15
CA LEU A 255 -2.87 -9.86 2.49
C LEU A 255 -1.54 -10.55 2.85
N ASN A 256 -1.42 -11.82 2.49
CA ASN A 256 -0.22 -12.61 2.75
C ASN A 256 1.01 -12.09 2.00
N ALA A 257 0.83 -11.46 0.83
CA ALA A 257 1.94 -10.84 0.10
C ALA A 257 2.60 -9.70 0.89
N PHE A 258 1.82 -8.90 1.63
CA PHE A 258 2.36 -7.90 2.56
C PHE A 258 3.12 -8.57 3.73
N LEU A 259 2.56 -9.64 4.33
CA LEU A 259 3.22 -10.39 5.40
C LEU A 259 4.57 -10.97 4.96
N VAL A 260 4.62 -11.59 3.77
CA VAL A 260 5.85 -12.17 3.20
C VAL A 260 6.92 -11.09 2.96
N ALA A 261 6.50 -9.87 2.61
CA ALA A 261 7.38 -8.72 2.48
C ALA A 261 7.69 -8.01 3.82
N ALA A 262 7.38 -8.64 4.95
CA ALA A 262 7.64 -8.16 6.31
C ALA A 262 6.91 -6.86 6.71
N PHE A 263 5.77 -6.57 6.08
CA PHE A 263 4.86 -5.55 6.59
C PHE A 263 4.12 -6.03 7.85
N GLU A 264 3.73 -5.06 8.67
CA GLU A 264 2.92 -5.26 9.88
C GLU A 264 1.65 -4.41 9.83
N GLY A 265 0.70 -4.65 10.74
CA GLY A 265 -0.52 -3.86 10.88
C GLY A 265 -1.43 -3.99 9.68
N ILE A 266 -1.46 -5.14 9.01
CA ILE A 266 -2.16 -5.29 7.75
C ILE A 266 -3.68 -5.29 8.00
N GLU A 267 -4.39 -4.35 7.39
CA GLU A 267 -5.84 -4.21 7.57
C GLU A 267 -6.57 -3.99 6.24
N ILE A 268 -7.78 -4.54 6.17
CA ILE A 268 -8.74 -4.22 5.09
C ILE A 268 -9.54 -2.99 5.53
N VAL A 269 -9.24 -1.84 4.94
CA VAL A 269 -9.91 -0.57 5.28
C VAL A 269 -11.17 -0.32 4.46
N SER A 270 -11.29 -0.99 3.31
CA SER A 270 -12.49 -0.97 2.48
C SER A 270 -12.59 -2.27 1.71
N ARG A 271 -13.79 -2.85 1.65
CA ARG A 271 -14.10 -4.02 0.83
C ARG A 271 -15.51 -3.89 0.29
N GLN A 272 -15.66 -4.03 -1.02
CA GLN A 272 -16.97 -4.01 -1.65
C GLN A 272 -17.77 -5.24 -1.19
N ALA A 273 -19.03 -5.04 -0.78
CA ALA A 273 -19.90 -6.14 -0.35
C ALA A 273 -20.32 -6.99 -1.56
N GLU A 274 -20.91 -6.34 -2.57
CA GLU A 274 -21.33 -6.98 -3.81
C GLU A 274 -20.16 -7.08 -4.80
N PRO A 275 -20.05 -8.17 -5.57
CA PRO A 275 -19.06 -8.26 -6.63
C PRO A 275 -19.30 -7.19 -7.70
N TRP A 276 -18.20 -6.60 -8.18
CA TRP A 276 -18.22 -5.71 -9.33
C TRP A 276 -18.40 -6.51 -10.64
N ALA A 277 -17.77 -7.69 -10.72
CA ALA A 277 -17.90 -8.61 -11.83
C ALA A 277 -17.89 -10.07 -11.33
N THR A 278 -18.55 -10.96 -12.09
CA THR A 278 -18.50 -12.40 -11.86
C THR A 278 -18.20 -13.09 -13.18
N ILE A 279 -17.13 -13.90 -13.24
CA ILE A 279 -16.72 -14.62 -14.44
C ILE A 279 -16.61 -16.10 -14.11
N GLU A 280 -17.44 -16.93 -14.75
CA GLU A 280 -17.50 -18.38 -14.50
C GLU A 280 -17.70 -18.76 -13.03
N GLY A 281 -18.37 -17.89 -12.26
CA GLY A 281 -18.62 -18.09 -10.83
C GLY A 281 -17.59 -17.43 -9.91
N ILE A 282 -16.44 -16.99 -10.43
CA ILE A 282 -15.42 -16.27 -9.66
C ILE A 282 -15.88 -14.83 -9.45
N GLU A 283 -15.92 -14.38 -8.20
CA GLU A 283 -16.41 -13.07 -7.81
C GLU A 283 -15.27 -12.08 -7.62
N PHE A 284 -15.31 -10.97 -8.36
CA PHE A 284 -14.29 -9.92 -8.33
C PHE A 284 -14.81 -8.69 -7.60
N ARG A 285 -14.06 -8.19 -6.63
CA ARG A 285 -14.45 -7.09 -5.73
C ARG A 285 -13.31 -6.09 -5.58
N SER A 286 -13.65 -4.82 -5.39
CA SER A 286 -12.68 -3.82 -4.93
C SER A 286 -12.36 -4.01 -3.46
N MET A 287 -11.07 -4.03 -3.12
CA MET A 287 -10.56 -4.08 -1.76
C MET A 287 -9.40 -3.08 -1.60
N THR A 288 -9.38 -2.37 -0.48
CA THR A 288 -8.27 -1.50 -0.09
C THR A 288 -7.61 -2.03 1.16
N VAL A 289 -6.31 -2.25 1.06
CA VAL A 289 -5.47 -2.74 2.15
C VAL A 289 -4.52 -1.63 2.58
N ARG A 290 -4.33 -1.49 3.90
CA ARG A 290 -3.30 -0.64 4.49
C ARG A 290 -2.33 -1.51 5.29
N ALA A 291 -1.05 -1.23 5.18
CA ALA A 291 0.03 -2.00 5.81
C ALA A 291 1.21 -1.07 6.15
N TRP A 292 2.00 -1.40 7.17
CA TRP A 292 3.09 -0.55 7.67
C TRP A 292 4.44 -1.23 7.58
N LYS A 293 5.47 -0.45 7.29
CA LYS A 293 6.85 -0.87 7.44
C LYS A 293 7.24 -0.73 8.93
N PRO A 294 7.76 -1.77 9.57
CA PRO A 294 8.18 -1.69 10.97
C PRO A 294 9.28 -0.64 11.15
N VAL A 295 9.37 -0.12 12.37
CA VAL A 295 10.48 0.74 12.77
C VAL A 295 11.64 -0.14 13.22
N ASP A 296 12.79 0.02 12.58
CA ASP A 296 14.02 -0.71 12.93
C ASP A 296 14.67 -0.07 14.16
N ASP A 297 14.22 -0.50 15.34
CA ASP A 297 14.69 -0.04 16.64
C ASP A 297 15.02 -1.26 17.53
N GLU A 298 15.97 -1.10 18.46
CA GLU A 298 16.27 -2.15 19.43
C GLU A 298 15.10 -2.35 20.42
N PRO A 299 14.60 -3.58 20.61
CA PRO A 299 13.53 -3.85 21.55
C PRO A 299 14.06 -3.82 22.99
N LEU A 300 13.86 -2.69 23.67
CA LEU A 300 14.20 -2.49 25.09
C LEU A 300 13.01 -2.81 26.01
N ASP A 301 13.28 -3.29 27.22
CA ASP A 301 12.28 -3.39 28.28
C ASP A 301 12.19 -2.10 29.10
N LEU A 302 11.21 -1.26 28.77
CA LEU A 302 10.92 -0.02 29.48
C LEU A 302 9.81 -0.18 30.53
N ASN A 303 9.50 -1.40 30.96
CA ASN A 303 8.39 -1.72 31.87
C ASN A 303 7.00 -1.28 31.36
N GLN A 304 6.86 -1.13 30.04
CA GLN A 304 5.60 -0.79 29.39
C GLN A 304 4.69 -2.02 29.27
N ALA A 305 3.39 -1.79 29.20
CA ALA A 305 2.43 -2.85 28.93
C ALA A 305 1.32 -2.35 28.00
N VAL A 306 0.63 -3.26 27.33
CA VAL A 306 -0.61 -2.96 26.62
C VAL A 306 -1.79 -3.72 27.20
N VAL A 307 -2.98 -3.16 27.05
CA VAL A 307 -4.24 -3.83 27.38
C VAL A 307 -5.11 -3.90 26.14
N TYR A 308 -5.47 -5.11 25.72
CA TYR A 308 -6.44 -5.29 24.65
C TYR A 308 -7.86 -5.02 25.15
N ARG A 309 -8.59 -4.15 24.42
CA ARG A 309 -9.96 -3.72 24.76
C ARG A 309 -11.00 -4.80 24.49
N GLY A 310 -10.81 -5.65 23.47
CA GLY A 310 -11.84 -6.55 22.96
C GLY A 310 -12.32 -6.15 21.56
N PRO A 311 -13.31 -6.86 20.98
CA PRO A 311 -14.28 -7.72 21.67
C PRO A 311 -13.85 -9.18 21.87
N CYS A 312 -12.81 -9.67 21.19
CA CYS A 312 -12.36 -11.06 21.31
C CYS A 312 -11.79 -11.36 22.71
N THR A 313 -11.62 -12.65 23.06
CA THR A 313 -11.00 -13.04 24.35
C THR A 313 -9.52 -12.68 24.40
N ALA A 314 -8.85 -12.73 23.26
CA ALA A 314 -7.48 -12.32 23.04
C ALA A 314 -7.28 -12.00 21.54
N VAL A 315 -6.19 -11.33 21.21
CA VAL A 315 -5.66 -11.21 19.84
C VAL A 315 -4.25 -11.78 19.79
N VAL A 316 -3.80 -12.14 18.59
CA VAL A 316 -2.43 -12.55 18.33
C VAL A 316 -1.87 -11.57 17.31
N ASP A 317 -0.71 -10.99 17.59
CA ASP A 317 -0.01 -10.12 16.64
C ASP A 317 0.74 -10.93 15.57
N GLU A 318 1.33 -10.23 14.61
CA GLU A 318 2.08 -10.81 13.49
C GLU A 318 3.33 -11.60 13.93
N ASP A 319 3.85 -11.30 15.13
CA ASP A 319 5.00 -11.99 15.75
C ASP A 319 4.58 -13.24 16.54
N GLY A 320 3.27 -13.51 16.64
CA GLY A 320 2.71 -14.66 17.35
C GLY A 320 2.43 -14.42 18.84
N ASN A 321 2.50 -13.18 19.31
CA ASN A 321 2.30 -12.84 20.71
C ASN A 321 0.82 -12.76 21.05
N LEU A 322 0.41 -13.50 22.09
CA LEU A 322 -0.96 -13.48 22.59
C LEU A 322 -1.20 -12.27 23.51
N ILE A 323 -2.21 -11.46 23.20
CA ILE A 323 -2.61 -10.30 24.00
C ILE A 323 -4.04 -10.52 24.52
N PRO A 324 -4.21 -10.99 25.77
CA PRO A 324 -5.53 -11.25 26.35
C PRO A 324 -6.30 -9.97 26.63
N ARG A 325 -7.62 -10.02 26.47
CA ARG A 325 -8.50 -8.89 26.74
C ARG A 325 -8.48 -8.52 28.23
N GLY A 326 -8.20 -7.25 28.53
CA GLY A 326 -8.23 -6.70 29.88
C GLY A 326 -6.99 -7.01 30.73
N GLU A 327 -6.06 -7.82 30.24
CA GLU A 327 -4.79 -8.10 30.91
C GLU A 327 -3.71 -7.11 30.46
N ARG A 328 -2.73 -6.87 31.35
CA ARG A 328 -1.56 -6.03 31.04
C ARG A 328 -0.49 -6.91 30.44
N THR A 329 -0.45 -7.03 29.13
CA THR A 329 0.60 -7.78 28.44
C THR A 329 1.85 -6.93 28.37
N ALA A 330 2.97 -7.47 28.85
CA ALA A 330 4.26 -6.82 28.72
C ALA A 330 4.68 -6.73 27.24
N VAL A 331 5.27 -5.60 26.87
CA VAL A 331 5.68 -5.30 25.49
C VAL A 331 7.05 -4.65 25.47
N SER A 332 7.77 -4.85 24.37
CA SER A 332 9.00 -4.11 24.11
C SER A 332 8.70 -2.62 23.85
N SER A 333 9.74 -1.79 23.88
CA SER A 333 9.60 -0.38 23.52
C SER A 333 9.14 -0.16 22.08
N VAL A 334 9.47 -1.09 21.17
CA VAL A 334 9.10 -1.05 19.75
C VAL A 334 7.61 -1.34 19.62
N ASP A 335 7.16 -2.44 20.22
CA ASP A 335 5.75 -2.83 20.29
C ASP A 335 4.88 -1.76 20.95
N ALA A 336 5.37 -1.15 22.04
CA ALA A 336 4.66 -0.06 22.70
C ALA A 336 4.44 1.14 21.74
N ARG A 337 5.47 1.53 20.97
CA ARG A 337 5.34 2.60 19.97
C ARG A 337 4.42 2.21 18.82
N ARG A 338 4.51 0.96 18.36
CA ARG A 338 3.64 0.36 17.32
C ARG A 338 2.18 0.38 17.75
N PHE A 339 1.88 -0.23 18.90
CA PHE A 339 0.52 -0.39 19.43
C PHE A 339 -0.13 0.92 19.90
N ALA A 340 0.67 1.96 20.17
CA ALA A 340 0.16 3.29 20.49
C ALA A 340 -0.31 4.11 19.28
N ARG A 341 -0.13 3.59 18.06
CA ARG A 341 -0.50 4.26 16.81
C ARG A 341 -1.55 3.44 16.05
N GLU A 342 -2.15 4.06 15.04
CA GLU A 342 -2.98 3.31 14.08
C GLU A 342 -2.14 2.21 13.39
N PRO A 343 -2.75 1.05 13.09
CA PRO A 343 -4.18 0.73 13.26
C PRO A 343 -4.55 0.21 14.66
N TYR A 344 -3.55 0.00 15.52
CA TYR A 344 -3.71 -0.70 16.80
C TYR A 344 -4.33 0.13 17.93
N ALA A 345 -4.11 1.44 17.95
CA ALA A 345 -4.45 2.33 19.07
C ALA A 345 -5.94 2.34 19.46
N GLU A 346 -6.84 1.98 18.53
CA GLU A 346 -8.26 1.87 18.80
C GLU A 346 -8.60 0.64 19.65
N GLN A 347 -7.79 -0.42 19.56
CA GLN A 347 -8.01 -1.71 20.21
C GLN A 347 -7.05 -1.96 21.38
N LEU A 348 -5.87 -1.36 21.38
CA LEU A 348 -4.84 -1.51 22.40
C LEU A 348 -4.67 -0.22 23.20
N VAL A 349 -4.55 -0.35 24.52
CA VAL A 349 -4.25 0.76 25.44
C VAL A 349 -2.83 0.62 25.93
N LEU A 350 -1.96 1.57 25.58
CA LEU A 350 -0.63 1.65 26.16
C LEU A 350 -0.68 2.05 27.63
N ILE A 351 0.07 1.34 28.45
CA ILE A 351 0.26 1.58 29.88
C ILE A 351 1.74 1.90 30.11
N GLU A 352 2.00 3.16 30.44
CA GLU A 352 3.33 3.62 30.83
C GLU A 352 3.66 3.21 32.28
N PRO A 353 4.94 2.95 32.60
CA PRO A 353 5.36 2.75 33.97
C PRO A 353 5.19 4.03 34.79
N HIS A 354 4.90 3.90 36.08
CA HIS A 354 4.79 5.03 37.00
C HIS A 354 6.13 5.77 37.16
N THR A 355 7.23 5.02 37.15
CA THR A 355 8.59 5.58 37.14
C THR A 355 9.21 5.27 35.78
N PRO A 356 9.49 6.29 34.95
CA PRO A 356 10.13 6.07 33.65
C PRO A 356 11.48 5.35 33.78
N VAL A 357 11.72 4.38 32.90
CA VAL A 357 13.01 3.71 32.76
C VAL A 357 13.84 4.49 31.74
N ASP A 358 15.10 4.77 32.05
CA ASP A 358 16.02 5.44 31.12
C ASP A 358 16.44 4.47 30.00
N PRO A 359 16.11 4.75 28.71
CA PRO A 359 16.47 3.88 27.59
C PRO A 359 17.98 3.60 27.48
N ALA A 360 18.85 4.51 27.94
CA ALA A 360 20.30 4.32 27.89
C ALA A 360 20.80 3.23 28.86
N THR A 361 19.97 2.84 29.82
CA THR A 361 20.29 1.83 30.85
C THR A 361 19.35 0.63 30.83
N ALA A 362 18.37 0.63 29.94
CA ALA A 362 17.36 -0.41 29.84
C ALA A 362 17.98 -1.72 29.31
N GLU A 363 17.50 -2.85 29.82
CA GLU A 363 17.90 -4.16 29.32
C GLU A 363 17.14 -4.49 28.02
N PRO A 364 17.71 -5.34 27.14
CA PRO A 364 16.98 -5.87 25.99
C PRO A 364 15.72 -6.63 26.44
N PHE A 365 14.61 -6.42 25.75
CA PHE A 365 13.36 -7.13 25.99
C PHE A 365 13.53 -8.60 25.61
N ARG A 366 13.35 -9.50 26.57
CA ARG A 366 13.42 -10.95 26.33
C ARG A 366 12.02 -11.47 26.02
N GLY A 367 11.83 -12.06 24.84
CA GLY A 367 10.52 -12.49 24.31
C GLY A 367 9.69 -13.47 25.17
N GLU A 368 10.26 -14.05 26.23
CA GLU A 368 9.51 -14.77 27.28
C GLU A 368 8.59 -13.84 28.12
N HIS A 369 8.65 -12.52 27.88
CA HIS A 369 7.87 -11.50 28.56
C HIS A 369 6.60 -11.04 27.85
N HIS A 370 6.08 -11.66 26.78
CA HIS A 370 4.67 -11.44 26.37
C HIS A 370 3.67 -12.13 27.32
N GLY A 371 4.00 -12.20 28.61
CA GLY A 371 3.11 -12.61 29.69
C GLY A 371 2.48 -11.39 30.38
N THR A 372 1.69 -11.66 31.42
CA THR A 372 1.10 -10.60 32.24
C THR A 372 2.20 -9.82 32.98
N ARG A 373 2.39 -8.54 32.63
CA ARG A 373 3.30 -7.60 33.32
C ARG A 373 2.86 -7.48 34.77
N SER A 374 3.78 -7.63 35.71
CA SER A 374 3.45 -7.53 37.12
C SER A 374 3.15 -6.09 37.52
N LEU A 375 2.26 -5.90 38.51
CA LEU A 375 1.94 -4.57 39.00
C LEU A 375 3.14 -3.88 39.67
N ALA A 376 4.11 -4.65 40.19
CA ALA A 376 5.31 -4.10 40.81
C ALA A 376 6.26 -3.48 39.79
N GLU A 377 6.37 -4.08 38.59
CA GLU A 377 7.17 -3.52 37.48
C GLU A 377 6.55 -2.22 36.97
N ILE A 378 5.22 -2.15 36.85
CA ILE A 378 4.53 -0.96 36.36
C ILE A 378 4.51 0.15 37.41
N LYS A 379 4.17 -0.15 38.67
CA LYS A 379 3.97 0.88 39.71
C LYS A 379 5.23 1.22 40.51
N GLY A 380 6.29 0.41 40.38
CA GLY A 380 7.46 0.44 41.25
C GLY A 380 7.29 -0.43 42.50
N GLN A 381 8.40 -0.99 42.97
CA GLN A 381 8.41 -1.84 44.16
C GLN A 381 7.91 -1.07 45.39
N GLY A 382 6.92 -1.64 46.08
CA GLY A 382 6.39 -1.05 47.32
C GLY A 382 5.43 0.12 47.13
N PHE A 383 4.92 0.36 45.93
CA PHE A 383 3.89 1.38 45.69
C PHE A 383 2.66 1.19 46.60
N ARG A 384 2.47 2.12 47.53
CA ARG A 384 1.36 2.17 48.49
C ARG A 384 0.83 3.60 48.60
N LEU A 385 0.04 4.01 47.61
CA LEU A 385 -0.66 5.29 47.61
C LEU A 385 -2.17 5.02 47.72
N THR A 386 -2.81 5.67 48.69
CA THR A 386 -4.28 5.73 48.77
C THR A 386 -4.69 7.15 48.41
N SER A 387 -5.36 7.31 47.28
CA SER A 387 -5.96 8.57 46.85
C SER A 387 -7.39 8.26 46.41
N LEU A 388 -8.35 8.94 47.01
CA LEU A 388 -9.74 8.89 46.59
C LEU A 388 -10.01 10.11 45.69
N PRO A 389 -10.89 10.00 44.69
CA PRO A 389 -11.42 11.20 44.04
C PRO A 389 -11.93 12.15 45.14
N GLY A 390 -11.58 13.43 45.08
CA GLY A 390 -11.99 14.40 46.10
C GLY A 390 -13.50 14.35 46.34
N ASP A 391 -13.94 14.69 47.55
CA ASP A 391 -15.33 14.60 48.05
C ASP A 391 -16.41 15.35 47.23
N SER A 392 -16.08 15.89 46.05
CA SER A 392 -17.00 16.59 45.16
C SER A 392 -17.55 15.78 43.99
N CYS A 393 -17.40 14.45 43.94
CA CYS A 393 -18.16 13.65 42.98
C CYS A 393 -19.67 13.72 43.24
N CYS A 394 -20.07 14.05 44.47
CA CYS A 394 -21.43 14.44 44.84
C CYS A 394 -21.38 15.83 45.47
N GLY A 395 -21.13 16.87 44.66
CA GLY A 395 -21.39 18.24 45.10
C GLY A 395 -22.86 18.33 45.53
N GLY A 396 -23.10 18.47 46.83
CA GLY A 396 -24.43 18.65 47.38
C GLY A 396 -25.03 19.97 46.89
N SER A 397 -25.71 19.94 45.73
CA SER A 397 -26.83 20.84 45.52
C SER A 397 -27.96 20.35 46.40
N ALA A 398 -28.41 21.21 47.32
CA ALA A 398 -29.59 20.98 48.15
C ALA A 398 -30.91 20.90 47.34
N ASP A 399 -30.84 20.80 46.02
CA ASP A 399 -31.96 20.60 45.12
C ASP A 399 -31.75 19.28 44.37
N GLY A 400 -32.57 18.29 44.72
CA GLY A 400 -32.52 16.93 44.21
C GLY A 400 -32.90 16.81 42.74
N SER A 401 -31.98 17.18 41.83
CA SER A 401 -32.07 16.77 40.43
C SER A 401 -30.71 16.41 39.84
N SER A 402 -30.65 15.17 39.35
CA SER A 402 -29.65 14.53 38.50
C SER A 402 -28.26 14.28 39.07
N CYS A 403 -28.06 13.06 39.57
CA CYS A 403 -26.88 12.30 39.16
C CYS A 403 -27.11 11.83 37.72
N CYS A 404 -26.17 12.10 36.84
CA CYS A 404 -26.14 11.61 35.46
C CYS A 404 -25.82 10.11 35.40
#